data_AF-A0A7D5C1L1-F1
#
_entry.id   AF-A0A7D5C1L1-F1
#
_cell.length_a   1.000
_cell.length_b   1.000
_cell.length_c   1.000
_cell.angle_alpha   90.00
_cell.angle_beta   90.00
_cell.angle_gamma   90.00
#
_symmetry.space_group_name_H-M   'P 1'
#
loop_
_entity.id
_entity.type
_entity.pdbx_description
1 polymer ?
#
loop_
_entity_poly.entity_id
_entity_poly.type
_entity_poly.pdbx_seq_one_letter_code
_entity_poly.pdbx_strand_id
1 'polypeptide(L)'
;MDEWTPSKDADAINGTKSRKDIEGADDTLGAIFPTKPGGIEFLRENNAWGFVNLNREPEFVLIYVSGSTKAVRYFARVQDIVPADVATLTRPAESYPQYDPSKSVVVFEPGTLQELTPEIQYREKTPYSLRYTTLGNVRDATGTDDLF
;
A
#
# COMPACT_ATOMS: atom_id res chain seq x y z
N MET A 1 -3.54 7.09 20.50
CA MET A 1 -3.16 6.73 19.12
C MET A 1 -3.08 8.04 18.40
N ASP A 2 -1.94 8.34 17.78
CA ASP A 2 -1.80 9.57 17.00
C ASP A 2 -2.67 9.46 15.75
N GLU A 3 -3.51 10.46 15.53
CA GLU A 3 -4.39 10.56 14.36
C GLU A 3 -3.58 11.16 13.21
N TRP A 4 -3.50 10.47 12.06
CA TRP A 4 -2.86 11.05 10.87
C TRP A 4 -3.77 12.09 10.24
N THR A 5 -3.25 13.29 9.98
CA THR A 5 -3.96 14.35 9.26
C THR A 5 -3.36 14.52 7.87
N PRO A 6 -4.10 14.18 6.78
CA PRO A 6 -3.62 14.36 5.42
C PRO A 6 -3.27 15.81 5.08
N SER A 7 -2.13 16.03 4.43
CA SER A 7 -1.67 17.36 3.99
C SER A 7 -0.64 17.27 2.85
N LYS A 8 -0.55 18.32 2.03
CA LYS A 8 0.40 18.43 0.91
C LYS A 8 1.86 18.47 1.37
N ASP A 9 2.08 18.99 2.57
CA ASP A 9 3.43 19.14 3.15
C ASP A 9 3.79 17.99 4.10
N ALA A 10 2.92 16.96 4.19
CA ALA A 10 3.14 15.81 5.07
C ALA A 10 3.98 14.72 4.38
N ASP A 11 4.65 13.92 5.20
CA ASP A 11 5.32 12.70 4.75
C ASP A 11 4.96 11.54 5.69
N ALA A 12 4.02 10.71 5.25
CA ALA A 12 3.58 9.53 5.99
C ALA A 12 4.61 8.40 6.02
N ILE A 13 5.66 8.45 5.20
CA ILE A 13 6.67 7.38 5.14
C ILE A 13 7.56 7.45 6.38
N ASN A 14 7.42 6.47 7.26
CA ASN A 14 8.05 6.41 8.57
C ASN A 14 9.26 5.45 8.60
N GLY A 15 10.32 5.83 7.88
CA GLY A 15 11.58 5.08 7.86
C GLY A 15 11.50 3.77 7.09
N THR A 16 12.33 2.79 7.49
CA THR A 16 12.48 1.51 6.80
C THR A 16 12.12 0.32 7.70
N LYS A 17 11.75 -0.80 7.09
CA LYS A 17 11.43 -2.06 7.77
C LYS A 17 11.94 -3.27 6.98
N SER A 18 12.53 -4.23 7.69
CA SER A 18 12.83 -5.55 7.12
C SER A 18 11.56 -6.38 7.03
N ARG A 19 11.42 -7.15 5.95
CA ARG A 19 10.29 -8.06 5.76
C ARG A 19 10.22 -9.13 6.85
N LYS A 20 11.36 -9.53 7.41
CA LYS A 20 11.45 -10.50 8.50
C LYS A 20 10.98 -9.95 9.85
N ASP A 21 10.95 -8.62 10.00
CA ASP A 21 10.56 -7.94 11.24
C ASP A 21 9.08 -7.51 11.24
N ILE A 22 8.33 -7.79 10.17
CA ILE A 22 6.89 -7.56 10.15
C ILE A 22 6.25 -8.62 11.06
N GLU A 23 5.57 -8.21 12.12
CA GLU A 23 4.86 -9.11 13.04
C GLU A 23 3.55 -9.68 12.43
N GLY A 24 3.02 -10.77 12.99
CA GLY A 24 1.76 -11.39 12.55
C GLY A 24 1.89 -12.84 12.09
N ALA A 25 0.76 -13.49 11.86
CA ALA A 25 0.70 -14.88 11.43
C ALA A 25 1.06 -15.01 9.93
N ASP A 26 1.61 -16.16 9.51
CA ASP A 26 2.03 -16.35 8.12
C ASP A 26 0.87 -16.36 7.13
N ASP A 27 -0.35 -16.70 7.58
CA ASP A 27 -1.58 -16.71 6.80
C ASP A 27 -2.33 -15.37 6.79
N THR A 28 -1.83 -14.36 7.50
CA THR A 28 -2.37 -12.99 7.48
C THR A 28 -2.48 -12.49 6.04
N LEU A 29 -3.67 -12.03 5.66
CA LEU A 29 -3.99 -11.62 4.30
C LEU A 29 -3.41 -10.24 3.98
N GLY A 30 -2.69 -10.13 2.86
CA GLY A 30 -2.20 -8.88 2.33
C GLY A 30 -2.72 -8.56 0.93
N ALA A 31 -2.67 -7.27 0.57
CA ALA A 31 -2.95 -6.79 -0.78
C ALA A 31 -1.70 -6.13 -1.39
N ILE A 32 -1.47 -6.36 -2.68
CA ILE A 32 -0.39 -5.75 -3.45
C ILE A 32 -1.01 -4.81 -4.48
N PHE A 33 -0.68 -3.53 -4.39
CA PHE A 33 -1.16 -2.51 -5.32
C PHE A 33 -0.03 -2.00 -6.21
N PRO A 34 -0.23 -2.01 -7.55
CA PRO A 34 0.73 -1.38 -8.45
C PRO A 34 0.53 0.12 -8.55
N THR A 35 1.64 0.85 -8.63
CA THR A 35 1.65 2.29 -8.86
C THR A 35 2.77 2.70 -9.81
N LYS A 36 2.64 3.86 -10.44
CA LYS A 36 3.77 4.57 -11.07
C LYS A 36 4.50 5.40 -10.00
N PRO A 37 5.74 5.84 -10.23
CA PRO A 37 6.48 6.63 -9.24
C PRO A 37 5.71 7.84 -8.70
N GLY A 38 4.91 8.52 -9.53
CA GLY A 38 4.08 9.66 -9.10
C GLY A 38 2.99 9.32 -8.06
N GLY A 39 2.57 8.06 -7.94
CA GLY A 39 1.59 7.68 -6.90
C GLY A 39 2.21 7.59 -5.50
N ILE A 40 3.53 7.71 -5.36
CA ILE A 40 4.19 7.78 -4.05
C ILE A 40 3.80 9.07 -3.32
N GLU A 41 3.58 10.17 -4.05
CA GLU A 41 3.11 11.44 -3.47
C GLU A 41 1.75 11.25 -2.77
N PHE A 42 0.85 10.48 -3.37
CA PHE A 42 -0.44 10.15 -2.75
C PHE A 42 -0.25 9.43 -1.41
N LEU A 43 0.67 8.46 -1.32
CA LEU A 43 0.96 7.74 -0.08
C LEU A 43 1.47 8.70 1.00
N ARG A 44 2.42 9.57 0.65
CA ARG A 44 3.03 10.56 1.56
C ARG A 44 2.01 11.52 2.14
N GLU A 45 1.19 12.10 1.26
CA GLU A 45 0.20 13.11 1.63
C GLU A 45 -0.93 12.51 2.49
N ASN A 46 -1.39 11.28 2.17
CA ASN A 46 -2.66 10.76 2.68
C ASN A 46 -2.55 9.63 3.70
N ASN A 47 -1.38 8.99 3.85
CA ASN A 47 -1.23 7.75 4.63
C ASN A 47 -2.32 6.71 4.26
N ALA A 48 -2.59 6.59 2.97
CA ALA A 48 -3.68 5.78 2.44
C ALA A 48 -3.39 5.37 0.99
N TRP A 49 -4.18 4.44 0.48
CA TRP A 49 -4.18 4.07 -0.93
C TRP A 49 -5.60 4.00 -1.51
N GLY A 50 -5.82 4.70 -2.62
CA GLY A 50 -7.08 4.71 -3.33
C GLY A 50 -6.86 4.99 -4.82
N PHE A 51 -7.87 4.87 -5.67
CA PHE A 51 -9.21 4.35 -5.41
C PHE A 51 -9.29 2.92 -5.94
N VAL A 52 -9.72 1.97 -5.12
CA VAL A 52 -9.58 0.54 -5.41
C VAL A 52 -10.88 -0.24 -5.19
N ASN A 53 -11.06 -1.31 -5.96
CA ASN A 53 -12.07 -2.33 -5.70
C ASN A 53 -11.42 -3.48 -4.95
N LEU A 54 -12.00 -3.84 -3.80
CA LEU A 54 -11.55 -4.92 -2.94
C LEU A 54 -12.65 -5.96 -2.85
N ASN A 55 -12.26 -7.23 -2.98
CA ASN A 55 -13.17 -8.38 -2.84
C ASN A 55 -12.86 -9.16 -1.54
N ARG A 56 -11.82 -8.75 -0.82
CA ARG A 56 -11.36 -9.28 0.46
C ARG A 56 -10.78 -8.12 1.26
N GLU A 57 -10.79 -8.25 2.58
CA GLU A 57 -10.27 -7.25 3.51
C GLU A 57 -8.86 -7.63 3.95
N PRO A 58 -7.81 -7.04 3.37
CA PRO A 58 -6.43 -7.30 3.77
C PRO A 58 -6.10 -6.59 5.10
N GLU A 59 -5.22 -7.19 5.91
CA GLU A 59 -4.71 -6.57 7.15
C GLU A 59 -3.46 -5.73 6.91
N PHE A 60 -2.81 -5.89 5.75
CA PHE A 60 -1.68 -5.08 5.34
C PHE A 60 -1.66 -4.88 3.83
N VAL A 61 -0.94 -3.85 3.40
CA VAL A 61 -0.71 -3.57 1.99
C VAL A 61 0.76 -3.57 1.66
N LEU A 62 1.02 -3.86 0.39
CA LEU A 62 2.30 -3.75 -0.28
C LEU A 62 2.14 -2.88 -1.51
N ILE A 63 3.09 -1.97 -1.75
CA ILE A 63 3.07 -1.11 -2.94
C ILE A 63 4.18 -1.55 -3.89
N TYR A 64 3.77 -2.01 -5.07
CA TYR A 64 4.66 -2.26 -6.20
C TYR A 64 4.85 -0.99 -7.01
N VAL A 65 6.08 -0.48 -7.06
CA VAL A 65 6.45 0.70 -7.85
C VAL A 65 6.97 0.26 -9.21
N SER A 66 6.15 0.50 -10.23
CA SER A 66 6.50 0.27 -11.64
C SER A 66 7.48 1.33 -12.18
N GLY A 67 7.94 1.16 -13.42
CA GLY A 67 8.88 2.09 -14.07
C GLY A 67 10.31 1.53 -14.10
N SER A 68 11.30 2.35 -13.75
CA SER A 68 12.70 1.92 -13.66
C SER A 68 12.99 1.08 -12.41
N THR A 69 12.24 1.29 -11.32
CA THR A 69 12.46 0.59 -10.04
C THR A 69 11.99 -0.86 -10.07
N LYS A 70 10.77 -1.11 -10.58
CA LYS A 70 10.15 -2.44 -10.66
C LYS A 70 10.34 -3.29 -9.39
N ALA A 71 9.82 -2.81 -8.27
CA ALA A 71 9.95 -3.51 -6.99
C ALA A 71 8.76 -3.26 -6.08
N VAL A 72 8.51 -4.19 -5.16
CA VAL A 72 7.66 -3.93 -3.99
C VAL A 72 8.48 -3.18 -2.96
N ARG A 73 8.07 -1.95 -2.66
CA ARG A 73 8.85 -0.98 -1.91
C ARG A 73 8.26 -0.55 -0.60
N TYR A 74 6.95 -0.51 -0.48
CA TYR A 74 6.30 0.01 0.71
C TYR A 74 5.44 -1.06 1.34
N PHE A 75 5.40 -1.04 2.66
CA PHE A 75 4.52 -1.82 3.51
C PHE A 75 3.74 -0.88 4.41
N ALA A 76 2.46 -1.16 4.65
CA ALA A 76 1.67 -0.48 5.68
C ALA A 76 0.62 -1.43 6.26
N ARG A 77 0.23 -1.22 7.52
CA ARG A 77 -0.93 -1.90 8.13
C ARG A 77 -2.21 -1.20 7.70
N VAL A 78 -3.27 -1.97 7.49
CA VAL A 78 -4.59 -1.41 7.21
C VAL A 78 -5.26 -1.06 8.53
N GLN A 79 -5.65 0.21 8.66
CA GLN A 79 -6.48 0.67 9.77
C GLN A 79 -7.96 0.51 9.42
N ASP A 80 -8.35 0.96 8.23
CA ASP A 80 -9.74 0.93 7.79
C ASP A 80 -9.84 0.91 6.25
N ILE A 81 -11.00 0.51 5.74
CA ILE A 81 -11.34 0.51 4.32
C ILE A 81 -12.65 1.28 4.17
N VAL A 82 -12.55 2.54 3.76
CA VAL A 82 -13.69 3.45 3.72
C VAL A 82 -14.15 3.69 2.28
N PRO A 83 -15.45 3.96 2.06
CA PRO A 83 -15.93 4.44 0.76
C PRO A 83 -15.21 5.72 0.31
N ALA A 84 -15.00 5.85 -1.00
CA ALA A 84 -14.23 6.94 -1.60
C ALA A 84 -14.80 8.35 -1.33
N ASP A 85 -16.12 8.46 -1.21
CA ASP A 85 -16.86 9.71 -1.01
C ASP A 85 -16.77 10.26 0.42
N VAL A 86 -16.52 9.39 1.40
CA VAL A 86 -16.35 9.75 2.82
C VAL A 86 -14.89 9.72 3.27
N ALA A 87 -13.97 9.32 2.40
CA ALA A 87 -12.55 9.26 2.72
C ALA A 87 -11.98 10.67 2.99
N THR A 88 -11.28 10.80 4.12
CA THR A 88 -10.54 12.03 4.42
C THR A 88 -9.19 11.99 3.70
N LEU A 89 -9.04 12.83 2.67
CA LEU A 89 -7.84 12.97 1.85
C LEU A 89 -7.36 14.43 1.87
N THR A 90 -6.11 14.63 1.47
CA THR A 90 -5.43 15.93 1.38
C THR A 90 -6.15 16.90 0.45
N ARG A 91 -6.80 16.37 -0.58
CA ARG A 91 -7.61 17.10 -1.55
C ARG A 91 -8.99 16.44 -1.59
N PRO A 92 -10.06 17.15 -1.99
CA PRO A 92 -11.36 16.52 -2.19
C PRO A 92 -11.23 15.29 -3.09
N ALA A 93 -11.86 14.17 -2.72
CA ALA A 93 -11.74 12.90 -3.44
C ALA A 93 -12.03 13.06 -4.95
N GLU A 94 -13.07 13.83 -5.28
CA GLU A 94 -13.51 14.16 -6.64
C GLU A 94 -12.45 14.88 -7.50
N SER A 95 -11.43 15.48 -6.89
CA SER A 95 -10.35 16.16 -7.61
C SER A 95 -9.28 15.21 -8.17
N TYR A 96 -9.25 13.96 -7.68
CA TYR A 96 -8.30 12.97 -8.13
C TYR A 96 -8.78 12.29 -9.42
N PRO A 97 -7.95 12.15 -10.47
CA PRO A 97 -8.37 11.55 -11.74
C PRO A 97 -8.87 10.10 -11.64
N GLN A 98 -8.45 9.37 -10.60
CA GLN A 98 -8.79 7.97 -10.37
C GLN A 98 -10.08 7.79 -9.55
N TYR A 99 -10.67 8.89 -9.07
CA TYR A 99 -11.86 8.89 -8.24
C TYR A 99 -13.02 8.17 -8.90
N ASP A 100 -13.71 7.37 -8.10
CA ASP A 100 -14.94 6.69 -8.46
C ASP A 100 -15.70 6.45 -7.15
N PRO A 101 -16.95 6.95 -7.01
CA PRO A 101 -17.71 6.82 -5.76
C PRO A 101 -18.06 5.36 -5.41
N SER A 102 -17.95 4.42 -6.37
CA SER A 102 -18.16 3.00 -6.10
C SER A 102 -16.94 2.30 -5.48
N LYS A 103 -15.79 2.98 -5.43
CA LYS A 103 -14.53 2.42 -4.94
C LYS A 103 -14.27 2.77 -3.48
N SER A 104 -13.23 2.16 -2.94
CA SER A 104 -12.77 2.37 -1.57
C SER A 104 -11.39 3.03 -1.53
N VAL A 105 -11.09 3.61 -0.37
CA VAL A 105 -9.77 4.06 0.06
C VAL A 105 -9.34 3.19 1.24
N VAL A 106 -8.15 2.62 1.16
CA VAL A 106 -7.51 1.87 2.24
C VAL A 106 -6.72 2.85 3.09
N VAL A 107 -7.16 3.10 4.31
CA VAL A 107 -6.50 3.98 5.28
C VAL A 107 -5.48 3.16 6.06
N PHE A 108 -4.27 3.67 6.23
CA PHE A 108 -3.22 2.95 6.93
C PHE A 108 -3.13 3.34 8.40
N GLU A 109 -2.68 2.41 9.23
CA GLU A 109 -2.34 2.74 10.61
C GLU A 109 -1.19 3.77 10.62
N PRO A 110 -1.33 4.90 11.34
CA PRO A 110 -0.31 5.93 11.40
C PRO A 110 1.07 5.39 11.82
N GLY A 111 2.11 5.80 11.10
CA GLY A 111 3.49 5.38 11.35
C GLY A 111 3.85 3.98 10.83
N THR A 112 2.92 3.25 10.20
CA THR A 112 3.18 1.90 9.66
C THR A 112 3.55 1.89 8.18
N LEU A 113 3.35 3.00 7.46
CA LEU A 113 3.82 3.14 6.09
C LEU A 113 5.35 3.27 6.09
N GLN A 114 6.06 2.23 5.66
CA GLN A 114 7.52 2.16 5.74
C GLN A 114 8.11 1.61 4.44
N GLU A 115 9.36 1.98 4.14
CA GLU A 115 10.12 1.41 3.03
C GLU A 115 10.68 0.04 3.39
N LEU A 116 10.47 -0.95 2.52
CA LEU A 116 11.03 -2.28 2.68
C LEU A 116 12.53 -2.27 2.36
N THR A 117 13.32 -2.80 3.28
CA THR A 117 14.77 -2.98 3.09
C THR A 117 15.17 -4.42 3.44
N PRO A 118 15.61 -5.24 2.48
CA PRO A 118 15.62 -4.98 1.04
C PRO A 118 14.21 -4.99 0.43
N GLU A 119 14.00 -4.19 -0.63
CA GLU A 119 12.81 -4.24 -1.48
C GLU A 119 12.70 -5.60 -2.21
N ILE A 120 11.48 -5.97 -2.64
CA ILE A 120 11.26 -7.22 -3.39
C ILE A 120 11.35 -6.89 -4.89
N GLN A 121 12.44 -7.27 -5.53
CA GLN A 121 12.71 -6.98 -6.93
C GLN A 121 11.76 -7.73 -7.86
N TYR A 122 11.43 -7.11 -8.99
CA TYR A 122 10.80 -7.79 -10.10
C TYR A 122 11.70 -8.93 -10.61
N ARG A 123 11.09 -10.09 -10.84
CA ARG A 123 11.75 -11.23 -11.49
C ARG A 123 11.01 -11.63 -12.76
N GLU A 124 9.83 -12.24 -12.61
CA GLU A 124 9.05 -12.76 -13.75
C GLU A 124 7.65 -12.16 -13.89
N LYS A 125 7.00 -11.83 -12.77
CA LYS A 125 5.60 -11.37 -12.78
C LYS A 125 5.47 -9.94 -12.30
N THR A 126 4.66 -9.15 -13.02
CA THR A 126 4.25 -7.79 -12.61
C THR A 126 2.77 -7.81 -12.22
N PRO A 127 2.39 -7.23 -11.07
CA PRO A 127 0.98 -7.02 -10.77
C PRO A 127 0.43 -5.90 -11.65
N TYR A 128 -0.35 -6.23 -12.67
CA TYR A 128 -1.05 -5.21 -13.50
C TYR A 128 -2.29 -4.64 -12.82
N SER A 129 -2.79 -5.33 -11.80
CA SER A 129 -3.91 -4.93 -10.95
C SER A 129 -3.67 -5.47 -9.53
N LEU A 130 -4.59 -5.18 -8.61
CA LEU A 130 -4.60 -5.73 -7.25
C LEU A 130 -4.31 -7.24 -7.27
N ARG A 131 -3.39 -7.67 -6.40
CA ARG A 131 -3.13 -9.07 -6.09
C ARG A 131 -3.25 -9.29 -4.58
N TYR A 132 -3.65 -10.47 -4.18
CA TYR A 132 -3.61 -10.87 -2.77
C TYR A 132 -2.40 -11.75 -2.52
N THR A 133 -1.87 -11.66 -1.31
CA THR A 133 -0.74 -12.47 -0.84
C THR A 133 -0.92 -12.80 0.64
N THR A 134 0.04 -13.50 1.22
CA THR A 134 0.08 -13.78 2.67
C THR A 134 1.37 -13.25 3.27
N LEU A 135 1.38 -12.97 4.57
CA LEU A 135 2.57 -12.45 5.24
C LEU A 135 3.76 -13.41 5.17
N GLY A 136 3.52 -14.72 5.22
CA GLY A 136 4.55 -15.75 5.01
C GLY A 136 5.23 -15.60 3.65
N ASN A 137 4.45 -15.45 2.57
CA ASN A 137 5.02 -15.22 1.23
C ASN A 137 5.86 -13.93 1.18
N VAL A 138 5.44 -12.86 1.86
CA VAL A 138 6.19 -11.60 1.89
C VAL A 138 7.54 -11.74 2.60
N ARG A 139 7.56 -12.47 3.72
CA ARG A 139 8.77 -12.75 4.49
C ARG A 139 9.78 -13.56 3.69
N ASP A 140 9.31 -14.49 2.86
CA ASP A 140 10.16 -15.45 2.15
C ASP A 140 10.44 -15.10 0.69
N ALA A 141 9.69 -14.14 0.12
CA ALA A 141 9.82 -13.76 -1.27
C ALA A 141 11.26 -13.36 -1.65
N THR A 142 11.72 -13.91 -2.76
CA THR A 142 12.98 -13.54 -3.41
C THR A 142 12.75 -12.69 -4.66
N GLY A 143 11.53 -12.73 -5.20
CA GLY A 143 11.06 -11.90 -6.30
C GLY A 143 9.55 -11.68 -6.25
N THR A 144 9.04 -10.81 -7.13
CA THR A 144 7.61 -10.48 -7.20
C THR A 144 6.69 -11.66 -7.55
N ASP A 145 7.22 -12.69 -8.19
CA ASP A 145 6.52 -13.91 -8.59
C ASP A 145 6.28 -14.90 -7.44
N ASP A 146 7.01 -14.77 -6.33
CA ASP A 146 6.75 -15.54 -5.10
C ASP A 146 5.53 -15.00 -4.34
N LEU A 147 5.03 -13.82 -4.72
CA LEU A 147 3.95 -13.14 -4.00
C LEU A 147 2.55 -13.51 -4.51
N PHE A 148 2.41 -13.93 -5.77
CA PHE A 148 1.12 -14.20 -6.43
C PHE A 148 1.23 -15.04 -7.73
#